data_AF-A0A1Y6BMN1-F1
#
_entry.id   AF-A0A1Y6BMN1-F1
#
_cell.length_a   1.000
_cell.length_b   1.000
_cell.length_c   1.000
_cell.angle_alpha   90.00
_cell.angle_beta   90.00
_cell.angle_gamma   90.00
#
_symmetry.space_group_name_H-M   'P 1'
#
loop_
_entity.id
_entity.type
_entity.pdbx_description
1 polymer ?
#
loop_
_entity_poly.entity_id
_entity_poly.type
_entity_poly.pdbx_seq_one_letter_code
_entity_poly.pdbx_strand_id
1 'polypeptide(L)'
;MKYWIWVAWLAVVVSIFSYYSWRLFATEEKSDFLIGETSYGHYQIEMSCDSCHTSAFGGTEVLQDACENCHAADLEMAHDSHPTKKFTDPRNADRLEVVDARYCVSCHTEHQHEQTREMGVTLPDDYCYHCHEDIAEDRESHKDLPFDSCASAGCHNFHDNRALYENFLIDNANQPWLLEIANLEVPNAANKTIKENAVSLGLADADFTKAKKVNVTETVLNDWAHSSHAAAGVNCMGCHQGEDKEWIEKPGHEQCGSCHANEVQTFTEGKHGMRLSTVLSKPLKPMSPSESHMKFTETGQQSHQNCVACHQSHTFDRVFAATEACLDCHADEHSLAFLDSPHGQLWQANKSDKETAAEQVSCATCHMPRMVKGKGEKQIVSVNHNQNFNLKPNEKMIRSVCMDCHGLGFAINAIADEALIKNNFNGQPGVEIESIDWALKREE
;
A
#
# COMPACT_ATOMS: atom_id res chain seq x y z
N MET A 1 -0.39 35.22 -53.74
CA MET A 1 -0.33 33.84 -53.20
C MET A 1 0.66 33.66 -52.05
N LYS A 2 1.88 34.23 -52.07
CA LYS A 2 2.88 33.98 -50.99
C LYS A 2 2.56 34.62 -49.63
N TYR A 3 1.92 35.79 -49.58
CA TYR A 3 1.60 36.48 -48.31
C TYR A 3 0.55 35.75 -47.46
N TRP A 4 -0.50 35.22 -48.10
CA TRP A 4 -1.56 34.47 -47.42
C TRP A 4 -1.05 33.19 -46.74
N ILE A 5 0.00 32.56 -47.30
CA ILE A 5 0.65 31.39 -46.70
C ILE A 5 1.34 31.80 -45.39
N TRP A 6 2.08 32.93 -45.37
CA TRP A 6 2.72 33.42 -44.15
C TRP A 6 1.73 33.87 -43.08
N VAL A 7 0.63 34.53 -43.48
CA VAL A 7 -0.44 34.92 -42.56
C VAL A 7 -1.13 33.68 -41.98
N ALA A 8 -1.43 32.68 -42.81
CA ALA A 8 -1.99 31.41 -42.33
C ALA A 8 -1.01 30.67 -41.40
N TRP A 9 0.28 30.64 -41.73
CA TRP A 9 1.30 30.02 -40.89
C TRP A 9 1.45 30.72 -39.54
N LEU A 10 1.48 32.06 -39.54
CA LEU A 10 1.49 32.85 -38.31
C LEU A 10 0.23 32.59 -37.47
N ALA A 11 -0.95 32.55 -38.09
CA ALA A 11 -2.19 32.24 -37.40
C ALA A 11 -2.14 30.85 -36.74
N VAL A 12 -1.65 29.83 -37.45
CA VAL A 12 -1.48 28.48 -36.91
C VAL A 12 -0.51 28.49 -35.72
N VAL A 13 0.65 29.14 -35.84
CA VAL A 13 1.63 29.20 -34.74
C VAL A 13 1.07 29.92 -33.53
N VAL A 14 0.39 31.06 -33.72
CA VAL A 14 -0.25 31.78 -32.62
C VAL A 14 -1.35 30.93 -31.98
N SER A 15 -2.19 30.25 -32.77
CA SER A 15 -3.21 29.35 -32.23
C SER A 15 -2.62 28.19 -31.43
N ILE A 16 -1.58 27.54 -31.93
CA ILE A 16 -0.87 26.46 -31.21
C ILE A 16 -0.25 27.00 -29.93
N PHE A 17 0.48 28.12 -30.00
CA PHE A 17 1.11 28.74 -28.84
C PHE A 17 0.08 29.16 -27.78
N SER A 18 -1.03 29.78 -28.20
CA SER A 18 -2.12 30.17 -27.31
C SER A 18 -2.79 28.96 -26.68
N TYR A 19 -3.00 27.87 -27.44
CA TYR A 19 -3.57 26.63 -26.91
C TYR A 19 -2.67 26.03 -25.82
N TYR A 20 -1.39 25.80 -26.10
CA TYR A 20 -0.48 25.22 -25.11
C TYR A 20 -0.18 26.15 -23.94
N SER A 21 -0.08 27.46 -24.16
CA SER A 21 0.06 28.43 -23.06
C SER A 21 -1.17 28.43 -22.15
N TRP A 22 -2.37 28.35 -22.73
CA TRP A 22 -3.61 28.25 -21.95
C TRP A 22 -3.67 26.92 -21.18
N ARG A 23 -3.32 25.79 -21.81
CA ARG A 23 -3.24 24.48 -21.13
C ARG A 23 -2.25 24.50 -19.96
N LEU A 24 -1.08 25.09 -20.14
CA LEU A 24 -0.01 25.11 -19.14
C LEU A 24 -0.32 26.03 -17.95
N PHE A 25 -0.86 27.23 -18.21
CA PHE A 25 -0.98 28.29 -17.20
C PHE A 25 -2.40 28.54 -16.70
N ALA A 26 -3.44 28.14 -17.44
CA ALA A 26 -4.83 28.47 -17.13
C ALA A 26 -5.73 27.26 -16.91
N THR A 27 -5.26 26.04 -17.20
CA THR A 27 -6.02 24.81 -16.93
C THR A 27 -5.35 23.96 -15.86
N GLU A 28 -6.17 23.28 -15.06
CA GLU A 28 -5.72 22.34 -14.02
C GLU A 28 -5.30 20.98 -14.60
N GLU A 29 -5.71 20.66 -15.82
CA GLU A 29 -5.45 19.39 -16.48
C GLU A 29 -4.32 19.57 -17.51
N LYS A 30 -3.14 19.02 -17.19
CA LYS A 30 -1.90 19.20 -17.96
C LYS A 30 -1.47 17.93 -18.71
N SER A 31 -2.40 17.03 -19.01
CA SER A 31 -2.12 15.73 -19.69
C SER A 31 -1.40 15.89 -21.03
N ASP A 32 -1.65 16.98 -21.76
CA ASP A 32 -0.96 17.32 -23.01
C ASP A 32 0.56 17.43 -22.84
N PHE A 33 1.05 17.60 -21.61
CA PHE A 33 2.46 17.73 -21.25
C PHE A 33 3.02 16.50 -20.53
N LEU A 34 2.26 15.41 -20.41
CA LEU A 34 2.76 14.15 -19.88
C LEU A 34 3.81 13.61 -20.87
N ILE A 35 5.06 13.52 -20.43
CA ILE A 35 6.15 12.95 -21.23
C ILE A 35 6.24 11.49 -20.83
N GLY A 36 5.91 10.56 -21.73
CA GLY A 36 5.96 9.13 -21.41
C GLY A 36 4.97 8.69 -20.32
N GLU A 37 5.01 7.40 -19.99
CA GLU A 37 4.17 6.81 -18.95
C GLU A 37 4.88 6.85 -17.60
N THR A 38 4.12 7.08 -16.53
CA THR A 38 4.62 7.02 -15.16
C THR A 38 4.84 5.57 -14.70
N SER A 39 5.53 5.40 -13.56
CA SER A 39 5.75 4.09 -12.97
C SER A 39 4.42 3.45 -12.52
N TYR A 40 4.41 2.12 -12.39
CA TYR A 40 3.26 1.36 -11.86
C TYR A 40 2.84 1.77 -10.44
N GLY A 41 3.70 2.49 -9.71
CA GLY A 41 3.38 3.06 -8.40
C GLY A 41 2.59 4.36 -8.49
N HIS A 42 2.82 5.16 -9.53
CA HIS A 42 2.35 6.55 -9.61
C HIS A 42 1.34 6.84 -10.73
N TYR A 43 1.08 5.91 -11.66
CA TYR A 43 0.12 6.11 -12.74
C TYR A 43 -1.28 6.55 -12.28
N GLN A 44 -1.71 6.13 -11.09
CA GLN A 44 -3.02 6.51 -10.57
C GLN A 44 -3.13 7.99 -10.19
N ILE A 45 -2.01 8.66 -9.98
CA ILE A 45 -1.94 10.06 -9.56
C ILE A 45 -1.24 10.95 -10.60
N GLU A 46 -0.91 10.42 -11.79
CA GLU A 46 -0.16 11.16 -12.83
C GLU A 46 -0.88 12.43 -13.31
N MET A 47 -2.20 12.46 -13.17
CA MET A 47 -3.02 13.64 -13.45
C MET A 47 -2.78 14.78 -12.47
N SER A 48 -2.21 14.53 -11.30
CA SER A 48 -1.86 15.51 -10.27
C SER A 48 -0.38 15.93 -10.39
N CYS A 49 0.03 16.40 -11.57
CA CYS A 49 1.43 16.72 -11.89
C CYS A 49 2.10 17.64 -10.85
N ASP A 50 1.35 18.60 -10.30
CA ASP A 50 1.84 19.57 -9.33
C ASP A 50 2.13 18.95 -7.93
N SER A 51 1.74 17.68 -7.70
CA SER A 51 2.18 16.91 -6.53
C SER A 51 3.67 16.55 -6.60
N CYS A 52 4.19 16.33 -7.80
CA CYS A 52 5.61 15.99 -8.00
C CYS A 52 6.41 17.22 -8.47
N HIS A 53 5.82 18.04 -9.34
CA HIS A 53 6.43 19.24 -9.90
C HIS A 53 5.92 20.50 -9.22
N THR A 54 6.27 20.69 -7.94
CA THR A 54 5.79 21.79 -7.10
C THR A 54 6.35 23.17 -7.50
N SER A 55 7.45 23.21 -8.28
CA SER A 55 8.02 24.43 -8.85
C SER A 55 8.56 24.22 -10.26
N ALA A 56 8.30 25.18 -11.16
CA ALA A 56 8.85 25.17 -12.50
C ALA A 56 10.38 25.30 -12.46
N PHE A 57 11.08 24.37 -13.10
CA PHE A 57 12.56 24.30 -13.08
C PHE A 57 13.16 24.18 -11.66
N GLY A 58 12.43 23.56 -10.72
CA GLY A 58 12.86 23.40 -9.32
C GLY A 58 14.11 22.54 -9.11
N GLY A 59 14.49 21.72 -10.08
CA GLY A 59 15.64 20.83 -9.98
C GLY A 59 15.42 19.65 -9.03
N THR A 60 16.50 18.97 -8.67
CA THR A 60 16.48 17.73 -7.88
C THR A 60 16.01 17.94 -6.44
N GLU A 61 16.37 19.06 -5.79
CA GLU A 61 15.97 19.37 -4.41
C GLU A 61 14.44 19.49 -4.27
N VAL A 62 13.79 20.19 -5.20
CA VAL A 62 12.33 20.35 -5.18
C VAL A 62 11.63 19.01 -5.42
N LEU A 63 12.19 18.16 -6.28
CA LEU A 63 11.67 16.80 -6.49
C LEU A 63 11.87 15.92 -5.25
N GLN A 64 13.02 16.06 -4.57
CA GLN A 64 13.30 15.34 -3.33
C GLN A 64 12.26 15.66 -2.25
N ASP A 65 11.99 16.95 -2.02
CA ASP A 65 10.97 17.38 -1.07
C ASP A 65 9.57 16.83 -1.45
N ALA A 66 9.24 16.83 -2.75
CA ALA A 66 7.98 16.28 -3.24
C ALA A 66 7.85 14.77 -2.99
N CYS A 67 8.92 13.99 -3.22
CA CYS A 67 8.96 12.56 -2.91
C CYS A 67 8.84 12.31 -1.39
N GLU A 68 9.57 13.06 -0.58
CA GLU A 68 9.57 12.90 0.89
C GLU A 68 8.24 13.26 1.54
N ASN A 69 7.48 14.20 0.96
CA ASN A 69 6.13 14.53 1.43
C ASN A 69 5.18 13.32 1.46
N CYS A 70 5.43 12.28 0.66
CA CYS A 70 4.69 11.03 0.69
C CYS A 70 5.47 9.88 1.34
N HIS A 71 6.77 9.76 1.07
CA HIS A 71 7.55 8.55 1.41
C HIS A 71 8.42 8.66 2.67
N ALA A 72 8.60 9.85 3.27
CA ALA A 72 9.48 10.00 4.42
C ALA A 72 9.04 9.15 5.63
N ALA A 73 7.73 9.08 5.88
CA ALA A 73 7.17 8.27 6.97
C ALA A 73 7.39 6.77 6.75
N ASP A 74 7.32 6.30 5.50
CA ASP A 74 7.60 4.91 5.14
C ASP A 74 9.07 4.56 5.35
N LEU A 75 9.99 5.46 4.93
CA LEU A 75 11.43 5.30 5.14
C LEU A 75 11.80 5.28 6.63
N GLU A 76 11.17 6.14 7.43
CA GLU A 76 11.33 6.13 8.89
C GLU A 76 10.84 4.81 9.48
N MET A 77 9.64 4.34 9.09
CA MET A 77 9.07 3.09 9.58
C MET A 77 9.89 1.86 9.18
N ALA A 78 10.50 1.89 8.00
CA ALA A 78 11.38 0.83 7.48
C ALA A 78 12.75 0.79 8.19
N HIS A 79 13.08 1.80 9.00
CA HIS A 79 14.45 2.03 9.48
C HIS A 79 15.44 2.02 8.31
N ASP A 80 15.20 2.91 7.34
CA ASP A 80 15.92 2.98 6.08
C ASP A 80 17.40 2.61 6.22
N SER A 81 17.79 1.54 5.52
CA SER A 81 19.16 1.03 5.52
C SER A 81 20.10 1.96 4.76
N HIS A 82 19.62 2.82 3.86
CA HIS A 82 20.41 3.76 3.09
C HIS A 82 19.90 5.21 3.21
N PRO A 83 19.86 5.77 4.44
CA PRO A 83 19.36 7.12 4.65
C PRO A 83 20.38 8.15 4.17
N THR A 84 19.90 9.32 3.73
CA THR A 84 20.71 10.45 3.22
C THR A 84 21.94 10.76 4.08
N LYS A 85 21.81 10.64 5.42
CA LYS A 85 22.91 10.87 6.36
C LYS A 85 24.16 10.00 6.11
N LYS A 86 24.01 8.78 5.57
CA LYS A 86 25.15 7.91 5.21
C LYS A 86 25.93 8.49 4.04
N PHE A 87 25.23 9.10 3.09
CA PHE A 87 25.80 9.65 1.86
C PHE A 87 26.36 11.06 2.06
N THR A 88 25.89 11.81 3.06
CA THR A 88 26.50 13.11 3.41
C THR A 88 27.86 12.99 4.11
N ASP A 89 28.32 11.77 4.42
CA ASP A 89 29.67 11.54 4.92
C ASP A 89 30.71 11.82 3.82
N PRO A 90 31.68 12.73 4.02
CA PRO A 90 32.69 13.07 3.01
C PRO A 90 33.50 11.87 2.50
N ARG A 91 33.56 10.76 3.25
CA ARG A 91 34.25 9.52 2.84
C ARG A 91 33.53 8.78 1.71
N ASN A 92 32.31 9.19 1.36
CA ASN A 92 31.54 8.61 0.27
C ASN A 92 31.52 9.52 -0.98
N ALA A 93 32.25 10.64 -0.98
CA ALA A 93 32.19 11.63 -2.06
C ALA A 93 32.47 11.02 -3.44
N ASP A 94 33.48 10.16 -3.52
CA ASP A 94 33.91 9.43 -4.71
C ASP A 94 32.85 8.43 -5.20
N ARG A 95 32.12 7.76 -4.29
CA ARG A 95 31.00 6.88 -4.66
C ARG A 95 29.82 7.66 -5.24
N LEU A 96 29.57 8.88 -4.75
CA LEU A 96 28.48 9.74 -5.22
C LEU A 96 28.73 10.34 -6.61
N GLU A 97 29.95 10.25 -7.14
CA GLU A 97 30.21 10.60 -8.54
C GLU A 97 29.59 9.60 -9.53
N VAL A 98 29.34 8.35 -9.09
CA VAL A 98 28.74 7.29 -9.89
C VAL A 98 27.22 7.27 -9.72
N VAL A 99 26.75 7.15 -8.48
CA VAL A 99 25.32 7.17 -8.13
C VAL A 99 25.10 8.09 -6.93
N ASP A 100 24.43 9.21 -7.16
CA ASP A 100 24.11 10.15 -6.09
C ASP A 100 22.88 9.69 -5.29
N ALA A 101 23.08 8.70 -4.43
CA ALA A 101 22.04 8.08 -3.61
C ALA A 101 21.45 9.00 -2.51
N ARG A 102 21.79 10.30 -2.51
CA ARG A 102 21.13 11.31 -1.66
C ARG A 102 19.74 11.68 -2.18
N TYR A 103 19.49 11.47 -3.48
CA TYR A 103 18.25 11.88 -4.13
C TYR A 103 17.48 10.67 -4.66
N CYS A 104 16.16 10.64 -4.42
CA CYS A 104 15.28 9.57 -4.89
C CYS A 104 15.35 9.42 -6.41
N VAL A 105 15.35 10.55 -7.14
CA VAL A 105 15.33 10.57 -8.61
C VAL A 105 16.61 10.03 -9.26
N SER A 106 17.70 9.89 -8.50
CA SER A 106 18.91 9.21 -8.98
C SER A 106 18.66 7.74 -9.30
N CYS A 107 17.74 7.10 -8.56
CA CYS A 107 17.38 5.69 -8.74
C CYS A 107 15.97 5.50 -9.31
N HIS A 108 15.06 6.44 -9.01
CA HIS A 108 13.63 6.37 -9.32
C HIS A 108 13.23 7.53 -10.24
N THR A 109 13.65 7.47 -11.50
CA THR A 109 13.23 8.47 -12.48
C THR A 109 11.83 8.13 -13.00
N GLU A 110 10.85 8.97 -12.72
CA GLU A 110 9.51 8.84 -13.29
C GLU A 110 9.50 9.14 -14.80
N HIS A 111 8.39 8.82 -15.47
CA HIS A 111 8.22 9.07 -16.91
C HIS A 111 9.16 8.26 -17.82
N GLN A 112 9.65 7.13 -17.32
CA GLN A 112 10.62 6.25 -17.98
C GLN A 112 10.15 4.79 -17.92
N HIS A 113 8.87 4.55 -18.20
CA HIS A 113 8.23 3.24 -18.04
C HIS A 113 9.02 2.12 -18.75
N GLU A 114 9.57 2.38 -19.94
CA GLU A 114 10.30 1.40 -20.74
C GLU A 114 11.57 0.84 -20.09
N GLN A 115 12.17 1.59 -19.15
CA GLN A 115 13.37 1.20 -18.42
C GLN A 115 13.10 1.02 -16.92
N THR A 116 11.85 1.24 -16.48
CA THR A 116 11.43 1.06 -15.08
C THR A 116 11.33 -0.42 -14.77
N ARG A 117 12.08 -0.87 -13.77
CA ARG A 117 12.14 -2.27 -13.35
C ARG A 117 11.21 -2.51 -12.16
N GLU A 118 11.33 -3.69 -11.57
CA GLU A 118 10.70 -3.94 -10.28
C GLU A 118 11.08 -2.86 -9.25
N MET A 119 10.21 -2.68 -8.24
CA MET A 119 10.39 -1.65 -7.22
C MET A 119 10.41 -0.20 -7.75
N GLY A 120 10.09 0.02 -9.03
CA GLY A 120 10.09 1.36 -9.63
C GLY A 120 11.51 1.92 -9.83
N VAL A 121 12.52 1.06 -9.86
CA VAL A 121 13.93 1.46 -10.05
C VAL A 121 14.23 1.59 -11.54
N THR A 122 14.87 2.68 -11.95
CA THR A 122 15.27 2.93 -13.34
C THR A 122 16.76 2.69 -13.61
N LEU A 123 17.49 2.13 -12.63
CA LEU A 123 18.90 1.77 -12.76
C LEU A 123 19.10 0.31 -13.19
N PRO A 124 20.25 -0.01 -13.80
CA PRO A 124 20.71 -1.38 -13.99
C PRO A 124 20.90 -2.17 -12.68
N ASP A 125 20.68 -3.49 -12.68
CA ASP A 125 20.66 -4.34 -11.46
C ASP A 125 22.01 -4.40 -10.72
N ASP A 126 23.08 -3.98 -11.37
CA ASP A 126 24.44 -3.90 -10.81
C ASP A 126 24.70 -2.61 -10.01
N TYR A 127 23.69 -1.75 -9.81
CA TYR A 127 23.86 -0.47 -9.09
C TYR A 127 24.45 -0.63 -7.69
N CYS A 128 24.19 -1.76 -7.01
CA CYS A 128 24.78 -2.08 -5.70
C CYS A 128 26.31 -2.24 -5.79
N TYR A 129 26.80 -2.86 -6.86
CA TYR A 129 28.20 -3.18 -7.07
C TYR A 129 29.07 -1.92 -7.16
N HIS A 130 28.54 -0.82 -7.72
CA HIS A 130 29.26 0.47 -7.79
C HIS A 130 29.68 1.03 -6.42
N CYS A 131 29.03 0.61 -5.32
CA CYS A 131 29.43 0.98 -3.96
C CYS A 131 30.04 -0.18 -3.16
N HIS A 132 29.70 -1.42 -3.51
CA HIS A 132 30.03 -2.64 -2.76
C HIS A 132 30.98 -3.59 -3.51
N GLU A 133 31.78 -3.07 -4.45
CA GLU A 133 32.71 -3.84 -5.29
C GLU A 133 33.62 -4.79 -4.49
N ASP A 134 34.15 -4.32 -3.36
CA ASP A 134 35.12 -5.06 -2.54
C ASP A 134 34.46 -6.03 -1.53
N ILE A 135 33.13 -6.21 -1.55
CA ILE A 135 32.43 -6.99 -0.51
C ILE A 135 32.92 -8.45 -0.43
N ALA A 136 33.37 -9.00 -1.55
CA ALA A 136 33.95 -10.34 -1.65
C ALA A 136 35.29 -10.49 -0.92
N GLU A 137 36.01 -9.38 -0.66
CA GLU A 137 37.24 -9.40 0.15
C GLU A 137 36.93 -9.59 1.64
N ASP A 138 35.83 -9.00 2.09
CA ASP A 138 35.40 -9.01 3.50
C ASP A 138 34.44 -10.16 3.84
N ARG A 139 33.76 -10.72 2.83
CA ARG A 139 32.71 -11.73 2.99
C ARG A 139 32.94 -12.91 2.04
N GLU A 140 33.40 -14.04 2.59
CA GLU A 140 33.61 -15.28 1.82
C GLU A 140 32.35 -15.70 1.05
N SER A 141 31.17 -15.55 1.66
CA SER A 141 29.88 -15.90 1.04
C SER A 141 29.55 -15.09 -0.21
N HIS A 142 30.24 -13.98 -0.47
CA HIS A 142 29.97 -13.09 -1.60
C HIS A 142 30.93 -13.28 -2.78
N LYS A 143 31.95 -14.15 -2.67
CA LYS A 143 33.01 -14.27 -3.69
C LYS A 143 32.53 -14.79 -5.05
N ASP A 144 31.60 -15.74 -5.03
CA ASP A 144 31.11 -16.40 -6.24
C ASP A 144 29.73 -15.88 -6.69
N LEU A 145 29.25 -14.80 -6.07
CA LEU A 145 27.97 -14.19 -6.42
C LEU A 145 28.09 -13.30 -7.67
N PRO A 146 27.11 -13.33 -8.57
CA PRO A 146 27.01 -12.35 -9.66
C PRO A 146 26.93 -10.92 -9.13
N PHE A 147 27.45 -9.96 -9.89
CA PHE A 147 27.43 -8.54 -9.52
C PHE A 147 26.01 -7.93 -9.47
N ASP A 148 25.03 -8.59 -10.08
CA ASP A 148 23.62 -8.17 -10.20
C ASP A 148 22.68 -8.96 -9.27
N SER A 149 23.20 -9.84 -8.40
CA SER A 149 22.36 -10.69 -7.54
C SER A 149 22.04 -10.10 -6.15
N CYS A 150 22.52 -8.89 -5.82
CA CYS A 150 22.43 -8.35 -4.47
C CYS A 150 20.99 -8.12 -3.98
N ALA A 151 20.11 -7.66 -4.87
CA ALA A 151 18.71 -7.34 -4.58
C ALA A 151 17.77 -8.54 -4.76
N SER A 152 18.29 -9.77 -4.72
CA SER A 152 17.49 -10.99 -4.83
C SER A 152 16.66 -11.21 -3.58
N ALA A 153 15.50 -11.83 -3.75
CA ALA A 153 14.57 -12.06 -2.65
C ALA A 153 15.25 -12.86 -1.53
N GLY A 154 15.14 -12.36 -0.30
CA GLY A 154 15.76 -12.98 0.88
C GLY A 154 17.24 -12.67 1.13
N CYS A 155 17.89 -11.85 0.29
CA CYS A 155 19.27 -11.37 0.50
C CYS A 155 19.30 -9.96 1.10
N HIS A 156 19.27 -8.93 0.26
CA HIS A 156 19.34 -7.53 0.69
C HIS A 156 18.32 -6.67 -0.08
N ASN A 157 17.76 -5.71 0.63
CA ASN A 157 16.96 -4.63 0.06
C ASN A 157 17.73 -3.31 0.17
N PHE A 158 17.40 -2.32 -0.66
CA PHE A 158 18.00 -0.99 -0.50
C PHE A 158 17.45 -0.29 0.75
N HIS A 159 16.13 -0.21 0.92
CA HIS A 159 15.54 0.54 2.05
C HIS A 159 15.21 -0.33 3.27
N ASP A 160 14.50 -1.45 3.10
CA ASP A 160 13.96 -2.24 4.23
C ASP A 160 14.64 -3.62 4.35
N ASN A 161 15.68 -3.70 5.18
CA ASN A 161 16.34 -4.96 5.53
C ASN A 161 15.86 -5.55 6.86
N ARG A 162 14.71 -5.11 7.41
CA ARG A 162 14.33 -5.52 8.78
C ARG A 162 14.18 -7.03 8.95
N ALA A 163 13.77 -7.75 7.92
CA ALA A 163 13.69 -9.21 7.92
C ALA A 163 15.01 -9.90 7.50
N LEU A 164 15.99 -9.13 7.02
CA LEU A 164 17.20 -9.59 6.34
C LEU A 164 18.50 -9.19 7.07
N TYR A 165 18.40 -8.38 8.13
CA TYR A 165 19.56 -8.06 8.96
C TYR A 165 20.11 -9.32 9.62
N GLU A 166 21.43 -9.45 9.61
CA GLU A 166 22.17 -10.62 10.12
C GLU A 166 21.72 -11.07 11.51
N ASN A 167 21.66 -10.14 12.48
CA ASN A 167 21.19 -10.47 13.83
C ASN A 167 19.76 -11.02 13.85
N PHE A 168 18.87 -10.49 13.01
CA PHE A 168 17.50 -10.99 12.93
C PHE A 168 17.44 -12.40 12.34
N LEU A 169 18.27 -12.68 11.32
CA LEU A 169 18.40 -14.01 10.73
C LEU A 169 18.89 -15.03 11.78
N ILE A 170 19.91 -14.67 12.55
CA ILE A 170 20.49 -15.51 13.62
C ILE A 170 19.49 -15.74 14.75
N ASP A 171 18.88 -14.66 15.27
CA ASP A 171 17.93 -14.72 16.40
C ASP A 171 16.70 -15.60 16.08
N ASN A 172 16.39 -15.79 14.80
CA ASN A 172 15.24 -16.56 14.33
C ASN A 172 15.64 -17.82 13.55
N ALA A 173 16.91 -18.22 13.62
CA ALA A 173 17.39 -19.45 13.02
C ALA A 173 16.78 -20.68 13.69
N ASN A 174 16.69 -21.80 12.96
CA ASN A 174 16.25 -23.11 13.47
C ASN A 174 14.85 -23.13 14.10
N GLN A 175 14.00 -22.14 13.82
CA GLN A 175 12.59 -22.16 14.22
C GLN A 175 11.83 -23.26 13.46
N PRO A 176 10.83 -23.91 14.08
CA PRO A 176 9.98 -24.85 13.36
C PRO A 176 9.21 -24.13 12.24
N TRP A 177 8.89 -24.85 11.17
CA TRP A 177 8.15 -24.27 10.04
C TRP A 177 6.77 -23.72 10.44
N LEU A 178 6.15 -24.30 11.47
CA LEU A 178 4.93 -23.83 12.11
C LEU A 178 5.21 -23.63 13.60
N LEU A 179 4.87 -22.46 14.12
CA LEU A 179 5.07 -22.11 15.52
C LEU A 179 4.06 -22.84 16.41
N GLU A 180 4.48 -23.23 17.62
CA GLU A 180 3.60 -23.90 18.59
C GLU A 180 2.46 -23.00 19.09
N ILE A 181 2.70 -21.68 19.09
CA ILE A 181 1.71 -20.65 19.42
C ILE A 181 1.61 -19.72 18.20
N ALA A 182 0.69 -20.06 17.29
CA ALA A 182 0.28 -19.16 16.22
C ALA A 182 -0.91 -18.33 16.72
N ASN A 183 -0.79 -17.00 16.72
CA ASN A 183 -1.90 -16.14 17.13
C ASN A 183 -1.94 -14.86 16.30
N LEU A 184 -3.07 -14.62 15.64
CA LEU A 184 -3.35 -13.37 14.97
C LEU A 184 -4.07 -12.42 15.92
N GLU A 185 -3.38 -11.38 16.35
CA GLU A 185 -3.89 -10.40 17.32
C GLU A 185 -5.20 -9.76 16.85
N VAL A 186 -6.25 -9.74 17.67
CA VAL A 186 -7.56 -9.24 17.25
C VAL A 186 -7.60 -7.70 17.22
N PRO A 187 -7.98 -7.07 16.09
CA PRO A 187 -8.06 -5.61 16.01
C PRO A 187 -9.01 -5.02 17.05
N ASN A 188 -8.51 -4.04 17.81
CA ASN A 188 -9.23 -3.42 18.93
C ASN A 188 -9.14 -1.88 18.95
N ALA A 189 -8.38 -1.26 18.04
CA ALA A 189 -8.09 0.17 18.08
C ALA A 189 -9.36 1.03 18.05
N ALA A 190 -10.29 0.74 17.14
CA ALA A 190 -11.56 1.46 17.02
C ALA A 190 -12.44 1.35 18.28
N ASN A 191 -12.34 0.26 19.05
CA ASN A 191 -13.13 0.12 20.28
C ASN A 191 -12.70 1.14 21.35
N LYS A 192 -11.48 1.68 21.25
CA LYS A 192 -10.96 2.68 22.20
C LYS A 192 -11.54 4.08 21.97
N THR A 193 -12.14 4.35 20.82
CA THR A 193 -12.79 5.64 20.53
C THR A 193 -14.28 5.65 20.91
N ILE A 194 -14.84 4.49 21.29
CA ILE A 194 -16.23 4.38 21.75
C ILE A 194 -16.39 5.16 23.06
N LYS A 195 -17.49 5.91 23.17
CA LYS A 195 -17.82 6.67 24.39
C LYS A 195 -18.07 5.70 25.55
N GLU A 196 -17.55 6.03 26.74
CA GLU A 196 -17.65 5.18 27.95
C GLU A 196 -19.10 4.80 28.33
N ASN A 197 -20.07 5.66 28.00
CA ASN A 197 -21.50 5.43 28.25
C ASN A 197 -22.30 5.19 26.95
N ALA A 198 -21.66 4.64 25.91
CA ALA A 198 -22.36 4.27 24.69
C ALA A 198 -23.42 3.20 24.99
N VAL A 199 -24.62 3.40 24.44
CA VAL A 199 -25.74 2.47 24.56
C VAL A 199 -26.02 1.90 23.18
N SER A 200 -26.19 0.58 23.11
CA SER A 200 -26.59 -0.10 21.87
C SER A 200 -27.95 0.42 21.40
N LEU A 201 -28.04 0.77 20.12
CA LEU A 201 -29.23 1.33 19.50
C LEU A 201 -29.99 0.26 18.71
N GLY A 202 -31.32 0.33 18.74
CA GLY A 202 -32.20 -0.52 17.93
C GLY A 202 -32.96 0.29 16.87
N LEU A 203 -33.81 -0.41 16.11
CA LEU A 203 -34.63 0.18 15.03
C LEU A 203 -35.43 1.42 15.47
N ALA A 204 -35.93 1.43 16.71
CA ALA A 204 -36.73 2.53 17.25
C ALA A 204 -35.90 3.80 17.53
N ASP A 205 -34.59 3.68 17.64
CA ASP A 205 -33.69 4.79 17.96
C ASP A 205 -33.20 5.52 16.71
N ALA A 206 -33.43 4.98 15.51
CA ALA A 206 -32.93 5.52 14.25
C ALA A 206 -33.36 6.97 14.02
N ASP A 207 -32.40 7.89 13.87
CA ASP A 207 -32.66 9.33 13.93
C ASP A 207 -32.66 10.05 12.57
N PHE A 208 -32.67 9.30 11.48
CA PHE A 208 -32.76 9.81 10.10
C PHE A 208 -34.00 10.68 9.83
N THR A 209 -35.08 10.51 10.59
CA THR A 209 -36.32 11.30 10.45
C THR A 209 -36.14 12.78 10.79
N LYS A 210 -35.04 13.14 11.46
CA LYS A 210 -34.63 14.54 11.68
C LYS A 210 -34.24 15.24 10.37
N ALA A 211 -33.82 14.49 9.36
CA ALA A 211 -33.55 14.98 8.01
C ALA A 211 -34.82 14.96 7.16
N LYS A 212 -35.24 16.14 6.65
CA LYS A 212 -36.41 16.23 5.78
C LYS A 212 -36.09 15.55 4.44
N LYS A 213 -36.96 14.63 4.00
CA LYS A 213 -36.96 13.98 2.66
C LYS A 213 -35.88 12.90 2.41
N VAL A 214 -35.48 12.14 3.44
CA VAL A 214 -34.63 10.95 3.25
C VAL A 214 -35.50 9.69 3.14
N ASN A 215 -35.30 8.88 2.10
CA ASN A 215 -35.96 7.60 1.94
C ASN A 215 -35.02 6.48 2.40
N VAL A 216 -35.21 5.99 3.62
CA VAL A 216 -34.44 4.86 4.18
C VAL A 216 -35.28 3.60 4.05
N THR A 217 -34.74 2.57 3.40
CA THR A 217 -35.44 1.29 3.24
C THR A 217 -35.39 0.46 4.53
N GLU A 218 -36.32 -0.47 4.68
CA GLU A 218 -36.31 -1.41 5.81
C GLU A 218 -35.01 -2.23 5.88
N THR A 219 -34.44 -2.59 4.74
CA THR A 219 -33.13 -3.26 4.67
C THR A 219 -32.03 -2.41 5.29
N VAL A 220 -31.92 -1.12 4.91
CA VAL A 220 -30.90 -0.23 5.47
C VAL A 220 -31.05 -0.08 6.99
N LEU A 221 -32.28 0.03 7.50
CA LEU A 221 -32.53 0.11 8.94
C LEU A 221 -32.12 -1.17 9.66
N ASN A 222 -32.46 -2.33 9.10
CA ASN A 222 -32.08 -3.62 9.68
C ASN A 222 -30.56 -3.82 9.64
N ASP A 223 -29.90 -3.50 8.53
CA ASP A 223 -28.45 -3.59 8.40
C ASP A 223 -27.75 -2.72 9.45
N TRP A 224 -28.17 -1.46 9.57
CA TRP A 224 -27.63 -0.55 10.59
C TRP A 224 -27.87 -1.07 12.00
N ALA A 225 -29.09 -1.49 12.35
CA ALA A 225 -29.43 -1.94 13.70
C ALA A 225 -28.65 -3.19 14.15
N HIS A 226 -28.16 -4.01 13.22
CA HIS A 226 -27.32 -5.18 13.49
C HIS A 226 -25.81 -4.92 13.29
N SER A 227 -25.42 -3.68 12.99
CA SER A 227 -24.02 -3.30 12.79
C SER A 227 -23.29 -3.06 14.10
N SER A 228 -21.96 -3.12 14.06
CA SER A 228 -21.10 -2.70 15.18
C SER A 228 -21.29 -1.22 15.52
N HIS A 229 -21.67 -0.38 14.54
CA HIS A 229 -21.92 1.04 14.76
C HIS A 229 -23.15 1.27 15.64
N ALA A 230 -24.28 0.60 15.39
CA ALA A 230 -25.45 0.69 16.27
C ALA A 230 -25.15 0.13 17.66
N ALA A 231 -24.41 -0.99 17.74
CA ALA A 231 -23.95 -1.55 19.01
C ALA A 231 -23.05 -0.57 19.81
N ALA A 232 -22.26 0.26 19.10
CA ALA A 232 -21.41 1.30 19.67
C ALA A 232 -22.13 2.65 19.88
N GLY A 233 -23.44 2.74 19.68
CA GLY A 233 -24.20 3.97 19.90
C GLY A 233 -24.12 5.00 18.78
N VAL A 234 -23.65 4.61 17.58
CA VAL A 234 -23.55 5.48 16.40
C VAL A 234 -24.86 5.42 15.61
N ASN A 235 -25.56 6.55 15.53
CA ASN A 235 -26.84 6.70 14.82
C ASN A 235 -26.65 7.27 13.40
N CYS A 236 -27.73 7.37 12.63
CA CYS A 236 -27.72 7.85 11.24
C CYS A 236 -27.04 9.22 11.11
N MET A 237 -27.43 10.18 11.96
CA MET A 237 -26.81 11.52 11.98
C MET A 237 -25.35 11.51 12.45
N GLY A 238 -24.86 10.42 13.04
CA GLY A 238 -23.44 10.27 13.36
C GLY A 238 -22.55 10.22 12.12
N CYS A 239 -23.06 9.69 11.01
CA CYS A 239 -22.34 9.59 9.74
C CYS A 239 -22.86 10.56 8.69
N HIS A 240 -24.17 10.82 8.65
CA HIS A 240 -24.82 11.61 7.61
C HIS A 240 -24.95 13.10 7.96
N GLN A 241 -24.23 13.61 8.96
CA GLN A 241 -24.29 15.03 9.31
C GLN A 241 -23.07 15.77 8.76
N GLY A 242 -23.30 16.78 7.92
CA GLY A 242 -22.29 17.72 7.47
C GLY A 242 -21.97 18.83 8.49
N GLU A 243 -21.03 19.71 8.13
CA GLU A 243 -20.57 20.80 8.99
C GLU A 243 -21.73 21.70 9.46
N ASP A 244 -22.68 22.00 8.56
CA ASP A 244 -23.86 22.84 8.83
C ASP A 244 -25.07 22.07 9.39
N LYS A 245 -24.85 20.84 9.89
CA LYS A 245 -25.89 19.91 10.37
C LYS A 245 -26.90 19.49 9.28
N GLU A 246 -26.54 19.68 8.03
CA GLU A 246 -27.28 19.18 6.89
C GLU A 246 -27.04 17.68 6.67
N TRP A 247 -27.99 17.03 5.99
CA TRP A 247 -27.89 15.62 5.67
C TRP A 247 -27.00 15.40 4.46
N ILE A 248 -25.92 14.64 4.64
CA ILE A 248 -25.04 14.16 3.56
C ILE A 248 -25.58 12.82 3.08
N GLU A 249 -25.98 12.70 1.81
CA GLU A 249 -26.53 11.46 1.28
C GLU A 249 -25.48 10.32 1.24
N LYS A 250 -24.24 10.65 0.89
CA LYS A 250 -23.12 9.71 0.79
C LYS A 250 -21.91 10.26 1.53
N PRO A 251 -21.70 9.87 2.81
CA PRO A 251 -20.53 10.27 3.57
C PRO A 251 -19.24 9.84 2.87
N GLY A 252 -18.23 10.71 2.90
CA GLY A 252 -16.87 10.41 2.48
C GLY A 252 -16.03 9.81 3.61
N HIS A 253 -14.76 9.52 3.33
CA HIS A 253 -13.82 8.97 4.31
C HIS A 253 -13.55 9.94 5.48
N GLU A 254 -13.77 11.25 5.31
CA GLU A 254 -13.63 12.23 6.37
C GLU A 254 -14.57 11.96 7.56
N GLN A 255 -15.81 11.54 7.30
CA GLN A 255 -16.74 11.17 8.37
C GLN A 255 -16.25 9.95 9.14
N CYS A 256 -15.67 8.96 8.44
CA CYS A 256 -15.04 7.79 9.04
C CYS A 256 -13.85 8.20 9.92
N GLY A 257 -13.03 9.16 9.46
CA GLY A 257 -11.79 9.60 10.11
C GLY A 257 -11.99 10.21 11.50
N SER A 258 -13.22 10.64 11.83
CA SER A 258 -13.57 11.11 13.18
C SER A 258 -13.40 10.02 14.27
N CYS A 259 -13.48 8.74 13.89
CA CYS A 259 -13.29 7.58 14.77
C CYS A 259 -12.22 6.60 14.26
N HIS A 260 -11.96 6.58 12.95
CA HIS A 260 -11.07 5.63 12.26
C HIS A 260 -9.88 6.34 11.61
N ALA A 261 -9.25 7.27 12.33
CA ALA A 261 -8.20 8.13 11.78
C ALA A 261 -7.03 7.34 11.18
N ASN A 262 -6.58 6.28 11.85
CA ASN A 262 -5.50 5.42 11.36
C ASN A 262 -5.89 4.67 10.07
N GLU A 263 -7.11 4.12 10.02
CA GLU A 263 -7.59 3.37 8.87
C GLU A 263 -7.82 4.29 7.66
N VAL A 264 -8.35 5.50 7.87
CA VAL A 264 -8.48 6.51 6.80
C VAL A 264 -7.12 6.94 6.28
N GLN A 265 -6.18 7.26 7.17
CA GLN A 265 -4.83 7.64 6.78
C GLN A 265 -4.17 6.55 5.94
N THR A 266 -4.09 5.34 6.47
CA THR A 266 -3.41 4.22 5.78
C THR A 266 -4.12 3.79 4.50
N PHE A 267 -5.46 3.89 4.43
CA PHE A 267 -6.19 3.67 3.19
C PHE A 267 -5.76 4.66 2.10
N THR A 268 -5.62 5.94 2.44
CA THR A 268 -5.18 6.98 1.49
C THR A 268 -3.68 6.94 1.18
N GLU A 269 -2.88 6.13 1.88
CA GLU A 269 -1.49 5.86 1.54
C GLU A 269 -1.36 4.67 0.55
N GLY A 270 -2.38 3.82 0.46
CA GLY A 270 -2.41 2.68 -0.44
C GLY A 270 -3.02 2.98 -1.82
N LYS A 271 -2.74 2.13 -2.81
CA LYS A 271 -3.23 2.29 -4.19
C LYS A 271 -4.75 2.43 -4.26
N HIS A 272 -5.50 1.72 -3.42
CA HIS A 272 -6.97 1.83 -3.44
C HIS A 272 -7.49 3.21 -3.02
N GLY A 273 -6.77 3.92 -2.15
CA GLY A 273 -7.23 5.21 -1.61
C GLY A 273 -6.37 6.41 -2.00
N MET A 274 -5.21 6.23 -2.63
CA MET A 274 -4.23 7.31 -2.84
C MET A 274 -4.77 8.51 -3.62
N ARG A 275 -5.70 8.30 -4.55
CA ARG A 275 -6.39 9.37 -5.29
C ARG A 275 -7.28 10.25 -4.41
N LEU A 276 -7.65 9.75 -3.24
CA LEU A 276 -8.46 10.45 -2.23
C LEU A 276 -7.59 11.07 -1.13
N SER A 277 -6.27 10.97 -1.23
CA SER A 277 -5.37 11.55 -0.25
C SER A 277 -5.39 13.07 -0.30
N THR A 278 -5.40 13.69 0.87
CA THR A 278 -5.35 15.15 1.04
C THR A 278 -3.96 15.73 0.81
N VAL A 279 -2.92 14.89 0.70
CA VAL A 279 -1.55 15.32 0.38
C VAL A 279 -1.36 15.59 -1.11
N LEU A 280 -2.28 15.15 -1.97
CA LEU A 280 -2.24 15.49 -3.39
C LEU A 280 -2.53 16.98 -3.58
N SER A 281 -1.82 17.59 -4.54
CA SER A 281 -2.02 19.00 -4.88
C SER A 281 -3.44 19.33 -5.34
N LYS A 282 -4.19 18.32 -5.81
CA LYS A 282 -5.59 18.47 -6.22
C LYS A 282 -6.40 17.19 -5.96
N PRO A 283 -7.72 17.32 -5.72
CA PRO A 283 -8.58 16.17 -5.51
C PRO A 283 -8.72 15.36 -6.81
N LEU A 284 -8.58 14.04 -6.71
CA LEU A 284 -8.87 13.12 -7.79
C LEU A 284 -10.14 12.31 -7.48
N LYS A 285 -10.74 11.76 -8.52
CA LYS A 285 -11.88 10.83 -8.34
C LYS A 285 -11.36 9.49 -7.80
N PRO A 286 -12.17 8.76 -7.01
CA PRO A 286 -11.88 7.38 -6.65
C PRO A 286 -11.42 6.54 -7.84
N MET A 287 -10.44 5.67 -7.64
CA MET A 287 -10.04 4.75 -8.70
C MET A 287 -11.13 3.70 -8.95
N SER A 288 -11.18 3.21 -10.19
CA SER A 288 -11.90 2.01 -10.58
C SER A 288 -10.91 0.93 -11.06
N PRO A 289 -11.22 -0.37 -10.91
CA PRO A 289 -10.38 -1.43 -11.46
C PRO A 289 -10.19 -1.35 -12.99
N SER A 290 -11.09 -0.69 -13.72
CA SER A 290 -10.95 -0.45 -15.17
C SER A 290 -9.80 0.49 -15.52
N GLU A 291 -9.30 1.28 -14.57
CA GLU A 291 -8.14 2.16 -14.73
C GLU A 291 -6.81 1.40 -14.46
N SER A 292 -6.85 0.13 -14.06
CA SER A 292 -5.67 -0.67 -13.71
C SER A 292 -5.29 -1.69 -14.79
N HIS A 293 -4.01 -2.07 -14.83
CA HIS A 293 -3.47 -3.07 -15.78
C HIS A 293 -3.62 -4.51 -15.25
N MET A 294 -4.19 -4.71 -14.06
CA MET A 294 -4.44 -6.04 -13.49
C MET A 294 -5.73 -6.67 -14.05
N LYS A 295 -5.89 -7.98 -13.77
CA LYS A 295 -7.08 -8.73 -14.18
C LYS A 295 -8.18 -8.65 -13.12
N PHE A 296 -9.36 -8.19 -13.52
CA PHE A 296 -10.52 -8.05 -12.65
C PHE A 296 -11.76 -8.75 -13.19
N THR A 297 -12.75 -8.96 -12.33
CA THR A 297 -14.09 -9.42 -12.71
C THR A 297 -14.81 -8.38 -13.56
N GLU A 298 -15.76 -8.80 -14.39
CA GLU A 298 -16.56 -7.88 -15.23
C GLU A 298 -17.39 -6.92 -14.36
N THR A 299 -17.99 -7.43 -13.28
CA THR A 299 -18.79 -6.64 -12.34
C THR A 299 -17.96 -5.66 -11.53
N GLY A 300 -16.72 -6.04 -11.16
CA GLY A 300 -15.82 -5.21 -10.37
C GLY A 300 -15.24 -4.02 -11.13
N GLN A 301 -15.15 -4.09 -12.46
CA GLN A 301 -14.52 -3.04 -13.28
C GLN A 301 -15.10 -1.64 -13.06
N GLN A 302 -16.40 -1.52 -12.78
CA GLN A 302 -17.07 -0.21 -12.60
C GLN A 302 -17.22 0.21 -11.13
N SER A 303 -16.76 -0.63 -10.20
CA SER A 303 -16.75 -0.30 -8.77
C SER A 303 -15.73 0.80 -8.51
N HIS A 304 -16.06 1.73 -7.61
CA HIS A 304 -15.19 2.83 -7.23
C HIS A 304 -14.67 2.61 -5.81
N GLN A 305 -13.36 2.76 -5.61
CA GLN A 305 -12.71 2.50 -4.34
C GLN A 305 -13.03 3.57 -3.28
N ASN A 306 -13.53 3.14 -2.13
CA ASN A 306 -13.78 3.96 -0.95
C ASN A 306 -13.95 3.04 0.27
N CYS A 307 -14.19 3.59 1.46
CA CYS A 307 -14.33 2.79 2.67
C CYS A 307 -15.44 1.73 2.59
N VAL A 308 -16.52 1.95 1.83
CA VAL A 308 -17.63 0.98 1.70
C VAL A 308 -17.46 0.02 0.51
N ALA A 309 -16.32 0.07 -0.19
CA ALA A 309 -16.01 -0.87 -1.28
C ALA A 309 -15.72 -2.29 -0.75
N CYS A 310 -15.08 -2.40 0.42
CA CYS A 310 -14.73 -3.70 1.02
C CYS A 310 -15.78 -4.15 2.05
N HIS A 311 -16.11 -3.29 3.01
CA HIS A 311 -17.15 -3.55 4.01
C HIS A 311 -18.35 -2.64 3.76
N GLN A 312 -19.34 -3.16 3.06
CA GLN A 312 -20.48 -2.40 2.55
C GLN A 312 -21.30 -1.73 3.67
N SER A 313 -21.78 -0.52 3.41
CA SER A 313 -22.82 0.10 4.24
C SER A 313 -24.15 -0.64 4.04
N HIS A 314 -24.96 -0.91 5.05
CA HIS A 314 -24.85 -0.44 6.44
C HIS A 314 -24.52 -1.57 7.43
N THR A 315 -24.09 -2.73 6.93
CA THR A 315 -23.72 -3.89 7.75
C THR A 315 -22.29 -3.78 8.29
N PHE A 316 -21.38 -3.19 7.49
CA PHE A 316 -19.94 -3.10 7.77
C PHE A 316 -19.33 -4.45 8.14
N ASP A 317 -19.70 -5.50 7.40
CA ASP A 317 -19.27 -6.87 7.68
C ASP A 317 -17.78 -7.09 7.37
N ARG A 318 -17.00 -7.24 8.43
CA ARG A 318 -15.55 -7.48 8.36
C ARG A 318 -15.18 -8.88 7.84
N VAL A 319 -16.05 -9.87 8.00
CA VAL A 319 -15.76 -11.23 7.49
C VAL A 319 -15.84 -11.21 5.97
N PHE A 320 -16.94 -10.68 5.42
CA PHE A 320 -17.08 -10.48 3.97
C PHE A 320 -15.94 -9.62 3.40
N ALA A 321 -15.57 -8.55 4.09
CA ALA A 321 -14.51 -7.65 3.65
C ALA A 321 -13.10 -8.28 3.64
N ALA A 322 -12.90 -9.36 4.40
CA ALA A 322 -11.58 -9.97 4.55
C ALA A 322 -11.17 -10.85 3.36
N THR A 323 -12.14 -11.39 2.61
CA THR A 323 -11.87 -12.29 1.48
C THR A 323 -12.81 -12.01 0.31
N GLU A 324 -14.12 -12.15 0.52
CA GLU A 324 -15.11 -12.10 -0.56
C GLU A 324 -15.11 -10.74 -1.29
N ALA A 325 -15.03 -9.63 -0.57
CA ALA A 325 -14.98 -8.30 -1.20
C ALA A 325 -13.75 -8.08 -2.09
N CYS A 326 -12.63 -8.74 -1.77
CA CYS A 326 -11.43 -8.71 -2.60
C CYS A 326 -11.68 -9.47 -3.91
N LEU A 327 -12.25 -10.69 -3.81
CA LEU A 327 -12.54 -11.56 -4.95
C LEU A 327 -13.69 -11.07 -5.83
N ASP A 328 -14.57 -10.22 -5.31
CA ASP A 328 -15.60 -9.52 -6.09
C ASP A 328 -14.98 -8.61 -7.16
N CYS A 329 -13.73 -8.14 -6.97
CA CYS A 329 -12.98 -7.37 -7.94
C CYS A 329 -11.82 -8.17 -8.55
N HIS A 330 -10.95 -8.76 -7.75
CA HIS A 330 -9.70 -9.39 -8.19
C HIS A 330 -9.92 -10.79 -8.78
N ALA A 331 -9.45 -11.00 -10.01
CA ALA A 331 -9.62 -12.25 -10.75
C ALA A 331 -8.33 -12.73 -11.43
N ASP A 332 -7.18 -12.37 -10.84
CA ASP A 332 -5.86 -12.87 -11.24
C ASP A 332 -5.62 -14.29 -10.72
N GLU A 333 -4.55 -14.92 -11.19
CA GLU A 333 -4.21 -16.31 -10.84
C GLU A 333 -4.02 -16.49 -9.33
N HIS A 334 -3.34 -15.55 -8.68
CA HIS A 334 -3.06 -15.58 -7.25
C HIS A 334 -4.31 -15.41 -6.40
N SER A 335 -5.17 -14.45 -6.74
CA SER A 335 -6.41 -14.21 -5.99
C SER A 335 -7.35 -15.41 -6.09
N LEU A 336 -7.51 -15.98 -7.30
CA LEU A 336 -8.41 -17.11 -7.53
C LEU A 336 -7.91 -18.42 -6.91
N ALA A 337 -6.60 -18.56 -6.68
CA ALA A 337 -6.02 -19.72 -6.02
C ALA A 337 -6.25 -19.74 -4.49
N PHE A 338 -6.65 -18.62 -3.87
CA PHE A 338 -6.77 -18.51 -2.41
C PHE A 338 -7.65 -19.60 -1.80
N LEU A 339 -8.86 -19.84 -2.33
CA LEU A 339 -9.82 -20.77 -1.74
C LEU A 339 -9.36 -22.22 -1.75
N ASP A 340 -8.48 -22.59 -2.68
CA ASP A 340 -7.89 -23.92 -2.78
C ASP A 340 -6.63 -24.09 -1.92
N SER A 341 -6.06 -22.99 -1.41
CA SER A 341 -4.89 -23.00 -0.53
C SER A 341 -5.24 -23.51 0.89
N PRO A 342 -4.24 -23.97 1.68
CA PRO A 342 -4.46 -24.32 3.09
C PRO A 342 -5.08 -23.18 3.91
N HIS A 343 -4.66 -21.93 3.67
CA HIS A 343 -5.24 -20.75 4.33
C HIS A 343 -6.71 -20.55 3.95
N GLY A 344 -7.05 -20.66 2.66
CA GLY A 344 -8.42 -20.53 2.18
C GLY A 344 -9.34 -21.63 2.70
N GLN A 345 -8.85 -22.86 2.81
CA GLN A 345 -9.62 -23.98 3.39
C GLN A 345 -9.92 -23.74 4.88
N LEU A 346 -8.93 -23.27 5.65
CA LEU A 346 -9.12 -22.89 7.05
C LEU A 346 -10.07 -21.70 7.19
N TRP A 347 -9.95 -20.70 6.32
CA TRP A 347 -10.88 -19.56 6.25
C TRP A 347 -12.31 -20.04 6.04
N GLN A 348 -12.58 -20.86 5.01
CA GLN A 348 -13.93 -21.36 4.72
C GLN A 348 -14.52 -22.18 5.86
N ALA A 349 -13.69 -22.95 6.57
CA ALA A 349 -14.13 -23.75 7.71
C ALA A 349 -14.57 -22.90 8.92
N ASN A 350 -14.00 -21.70 9.09
CA ASN A 350 -14.20 -20.89 10.30
C ASN A 350 -15.00 -19.59 10.07
N LYS A 351 -15.14 -19.12 8.82
CA LYS A 351 -15.75 -17.80 8.52
C LYS A 351 -17.20 -17.59 9.01
N SER A 352 -17.91 -18.67 9.37
CA SER A 352 -19.29 -18.56 9.87
C SER A 352 -19.37 -17.94 11.26
N ASP A 353 -18.29 -17.98 12.04
CA ASP A 353 -18.19 -17.33 13.34
C ASP A 353 -17.16 -16.20 13.28
N LYS A 354 -17.54 -15.01 13.77
CA LYS A 354 -16.71 -13.79 13.62
C LYS A 354 -15.44 -13.85 14.47
N GLU A 355 -15.47 -14.55 15.60
CA GLU A 355 -14.34 -14.63 16.52
C GLU A 355 -13.30 -15.59 15.95
N THR A 356 -13.70 -16.79 15.52
CA THR A 356 -12.78 -17.76 14.91
C THR A 356 -12.28 -17.31 13.54
N ALA A 357 -13.10 -16.59 12.76
CA ALA A 357 -12.66 -15.98 11.50
C ALA A 357 -11.51 -14.97 11.72
N ALA A 358 -11.54 -14.21 12.82
CA ALA A 358 -10.49 -13.23 13.13
C ALA A 358 -9.12 -13.87 13.41
N GLU A 359 -9.08 -15.17 13.70
CA GLU A 359 -7.87 -15.96 13.93
C GLU A 359 -7.34 -16.64 12.66
N GLN A 360 -8.05 -16.53 11.52
CA GLN A 360 -7.64 -17.14 10.26
C GLN A 360 -6.92 -16.16 9.32
N VAL A 361 -6.10 -16.72 8.43
CA VAL A 361 -5.48 -15.98 7.33
C VAL A 361 -6.49 -15.77 6.21
N SER A 362 -6.58 -14.53 5.75
CA SER A 362 -7.47 -14.05 4.68
C SER A 362 -6.68 -13.15 3.72
N CYS A 363 -7.31 -12.70 2.63
CA CYS A 363 -6.72 -11.68 1.77
C CYS A 363 -6.34 -10.43 2.58
N ALA A 364 -7.25 -9.97 3.44
CA ALA A 364 -7.00 -8.83 4.32
C ALA A 364 -5.87 -9.08 5.31
N THR A 365 -5.71 -10.29 5.85
CA THR A 365 -4.63 -10.59 6.79
C THR A 365 -3.24 -10.41 6.13
N CYS A 366 -3.08 -10.83 4.87
CA CYS A 366 -1.80 -10.71 4.16
C CYS A 366 -1.54 -9.30 3.63
N HIS A 367 -2.56 -8.67 3.05
CA HIS A 367 -2.41 -7.39 2.34
C HIS A 367 -2.60 -6.16 3.25
N MET A 368 -3.34 -6.31 4.35
CA MET A 368 -3.65 -5.24 5.31
C MET A 368 -3.20 -5.65 6.73
N PRO A 369 -1.89 -5.64 7.01
CA PRO A 369 -1.34 -6.23 8.22
C PRO A 369 -1.83 -5.52 9.49
N ARG A 370 -1.84 -6.28 10.59
CA ARG A 370 -2.24 -5.77 11.90
C ARG A 370 -1.03 -5.12 12.57
N MET A 371 -1.18 -3.87 13.00
CA MET A 371 -0.12 -3.09 13.64
C MET A 371 -0.34 -3.11 15.15
N VAL A 372 0.58 -3.75 15.85
CA VAL A 372 0.52 -3.93 17.30
C VAL A 372 1.39 -2.88 17.99
N LYS A 373 0.78 -2.11 18.91
CA LYS A 373 1.49 -1.15 19.78
C LYS A 373 1.21 -1.46 21.25
N GLY A 374 2.25 -1.43 22.08
CA GLY A 374 2.14 -1.76 23.50
C GLY A 374 2.14 -3.26 23.77
N LYS A 375 1.82 -3.66 25.01
CA LYS A 375 1.79 -5.07 25.46
C LYS A 375 0.69 -5.27 26.51
N GLY A 376 0.19 -6.50 26.61
CA GLY A 376 -0.83 -6.90 27.59
C GLY A 376 -2.12 -6.07 27.44
N GLU A 377 -2.74 -5.68 28.56
CA GLU A 377 -4.00 -4.93 28.56
C GLU A 377 -3.94 -3.54 27.89
N LYS A 378 -2.73 -3.00 27.72
CA LYS A 378 -2.49 -1.71 27.03
C LYS A 378 -2.22 -1.87 25.53
N GLN A 379 -2.27 -3.11 25.01
CA GLN A 379 -2.04 -3.39 23.60
C GLN A 379 -3.15 -2.79 22.75
N ILE A 380 -2.73 -2.04 21.73
CA ILE A 380 -3.59 -1.49 20.69
C ILE A 380 -3.23 -2.19 19.40
N VAL A 381 -4.23 -2.81 18.78
CA VAL A 381 -4.11 -3.51 17.50
C VAL A 381 -4.94 -2.75 16.48
N SER A 382 -4.27 -2.03 15.58
CA SER A 382 -4.90 -1.36 14.43
C SER A 382 -4.66 -2.16 13.15
N VAL A 383 -5.42 -1.86 12.10
CA VAL A 383 -5.24 -2.49 10.79
C VAL A 383 -4.69 -1.45 9.83
N ASN A 384 -3.58 -1.76 9.16
CA ASN A 384 -3.04 -0.92 8.10
C ASN A 384 -3.85 -1.15 6.82
N HIS A 385 -4.66 -0.17 6.40
CA HIS A 385 -5.50 -0.26 5.20
C HIS A 385 -4.74 0.07 3.90
N ASN A 386 -3.42 0.28 3.97
CA ASN A 386 -2.56 0.32 2.79
C ASN A 386 -2.35 -1.12 2.28
N GLN A 387 -3.24 -1.58 1.41
CA GLN A 387 -3.25 -2.96 0.90
C GLN A 387 -1.96 -3.39 0.16
N ASN A 388 -1.12 -2.43 -0.23
CA ASN A 388 0.16 -2.68 -0.88
C ASN A 388 1.37 -2.40 0.01
N PHE A 389 1.17 -2.21 1.33
CA PHE A 389 2.24 -1.90 2.28
C PHE A 389 3.35 -2.95 2.30
N ASN A 390 2.99 -4.23 2.13
CA ASN A 390 3.91 -5.37 2.21
C ASN A 390 4.23 -6.04 0.87
N LEU A 391 3.80 -5.46 -0.25
CA LEU A 391 3.93 -6.13 -1.55
C LEU A 391 5.29 -5.93 -2.19
N LYS A 392 5.93 -4.80 -1.92
CA LYS A 392 7.14 -4.37 -2.59
C LYS A 392 8.04 -3.61 -1.60
N PRO A 393 9.22 -4.14 -1.22
CA PRO A 393 9.67 -5.50 -1.47
C PRO A 393 8.83 -6.50 -0.66
N ASN A 394 8.72 -7.75 -1.11
CA ASN A 394 7.78 -8.72 -0.56
C ASN A 394 8.21 -9.24 0.83
N GLU A 395 9.50 -9.14 1.19
CA GLU A 395 10.01 -9.56 2.51
C GLU A 395 9.48 -8.74 3.66
N LYS A 396 8.90 -7.56 3.39
CA LYS A 396 8.14 -6.80 4.41
C LYS A 396 7.05 -7.67 5.04
N MET A 397 6.44 -8.56 4.25
CA MET A 397 5.39 -9.47 4.70
C MET A 397 5.88 -10.50 5.73
N ILE A 398 7.16 -10.90 5.68
CA ILE A 398 7.73 -11.91 6.57
C ILE A 398 7.44 -11.55 8.03
N ARG A 399 7.79 -10.33 8.44
CA ARG A 399 7.71 -9.90 9.83
C ARG A 399 6.31 -9.54 10.30
N SER A 400 5.47 -9.05 9.40
CA SER A 400 4.15 -8.50 9.77
C SER A 400 2.99 -9.46 9.54
N VAL A 401 3.25 -10.63 8.92
CA VAL A 401 2.22 -11.61 8.57
C VAL A 401 2.76 -13.03 8.75
N CYS A 402 3.79 -13.42 8.00
CA CYS A 402 4.18 -14.83 7.92
C CYS A 402 4.66 -15.37 9.28
N MET A 403 5.45 -14.56 10.00
CA MET A 403 6.03 -14.92 11.29
C MET A 403 5.06 -14.89 12.48
N ASP A 404 3.80 -14.52 12.27
CA ASP A 404 2.76 -14.71 13.29
C ASP A 404 2.42 -16.21 13.48
N CYS A 405 2.71 -17.03 12.46
CA CYS A 405 2.39 -18.46 12.43
C CYS A 405 3.59 -19.34 12.06
N HIS A 406 4.55 -18.85 11.27
CA HIS A 406 5.64 -19.64 10.71
C HIS A 406 7.02 -19.20 11.20
N GLY A 407 7.96 -20.13 11.30
CA GLY A 407 9.37 -19.79 11.53
C GLY A 407 9.99 -19.06 10.34
N LEU A 408 11.01 -18.24 10.60
CA LEU A 408 11.67 -17.41 9.58
C LEU A 408 12.16 -18.20 8.37
N GLY A 409 12.81 -19.36 8.58
CA GLY A 409 13.33 -20.18 7.49
C GLY A 409 12.25 -20.65 6.50
N PHE A 410 11.05 -20.98 6.99
CA PHE A 410 9.93 -21.30 6.12
C PHE A 410 9.40 -20.06 5.41
N ALA A 411 9.22 -18.95 6.15
CA ALA A 411 8.65 -17.72 5.62
C ALA A 411 9.51 -17.08 4.52
N ILE A 412 10.84 -17.03 4.70
CA ILE A 412 11.77 -16.44 3.73
C ILE A 412 11.84 -17.25 2.44
N ASN A 413 11.86 -18.59 2.54
CA ASN A 413 11.80 -19.47 1.38
C ASN A 413 10.45 -19.36 0.67
N ALA A 414 9.35 -19.26 1.42
CA ALA A 414 8.02 -19.17 0.85
C ALA A 414 7.80 -17.87 0.06
N ILE A 415 8.28 -16.73 0.58
CA ILE A 415 8.11 -15.43 -0.08
C ILE A 415 9.07 -15.24 -1.27
N ALA A 416 10.19 -15.99 -1.30
CA ALA A 416 11.10 -15.98 -2.45
C ALA A 416 10.64 -16.89 -3.60
N ASP A 417 9.74 -17.84 -3.35
CA ASP A 417 9.21 -18.75 -4.37
C ASP A 417 8.07 -18.12 -5.17
N GLU A 418 8.36 -17.61 -6.37
CA GLU A 418 7.34 -17.01 -7.25
C GLU A 418 6.19 -17.95 -7.61
N ALA A 419 6.45 -19.26 -7.76
CA ALA A 419 5.42 -20.23 -8.11
C ALA A 419 4.47 -20.44 -6.94
N LEU A 420 5.03 -20.47 -5.73
CA LEU A 420 4.26 -20.54 -4.49
C LEU A 420 3.46 -19.24 -4.24
N ILE A 421 4.03 -18.06 -4.55
CA ILE A 421 3.26 -16.80 -4.51
C ILE A 421 2.08 -16.88 -5.48
N LYS A 422 2.31 -17.26 -6.75
CA LYS A 422 1.25 -17.34 -7.79
C LYS A 422 0.12 -18.29 -7.44
N ASN A 423 0.38 -19.37 -6.70
CA ASN A 423 -0.64 -20.34 -6.31
C ASN A 423 -1.23 -20.11 -4.90
N ASN A 424 -0.99 -18.92 -4.32
CA ASN A 424 -1.47 -18.53 -2.98
C ASN A 424 -0.96 -19.43 -1.85
N PHE A 425 0.34 -19.75 -1.90
CA PHE A 425 1.04 -20.55 -0.89
C PHE A 425 0.46 -21.95 -0.70
N ASN A 426 -0.01 -22.55 -1.79
CA ASN A 426 -0.51 -23.92 -1.81
C ASN A 426 0.64 -24.93 -1.97
N GLY A 427 1.32 -25.24 -0.87
CA GLY A 427 2.40 -26.23 -0.84
C GLY A 427 3.54 -25.84 0.09
N GLN A 428 4.70 -26.43 -0.16
CA GLN A 428 5.96 -26.09 0.51
C GLN A 428 6.86 -25.29 -0.45
N PRO A 429 7.75 -24.43 0.07
CA PRO A 429 8.72 -23.72 -0.76
C PRO A 429 9.60 -24.69 -1.56
N GLY A 430 9.74 -24.42 -2.86
CA GLY A 430 10.65 -25.13 -3.75
C GLY A 430 12.03 -24.49 -3.89
N VAL A 431 12.24 -23.34 -3.23
CA VAL A 431 13.51 -22.60 -3.19
C VAL A 431 14.05 -22.54 -1.76
N GLU A 432 15.37 -22.34 -1.64
CA GLU A 432 16.05 -22.21 -0.36
C GLU A 432 16.96 -20.98 -0.39
N ILE A 433 16.76 -20.09 0.59
CA ILE A 433 17.54 -18.86 0.76
C ILE A 433 18.67 -19.12 1.76
N GLU A 434 19.91 -18.97 1.30
CA GLU A 434 21.12 -19.27 2.07
C GLU A 434 21.48 -18.22 3.13
N SER A 435 20.77 -17.09 3.18
CA SER A 435 21.07 -15.95 4.06
C SER A 435 21.16 -16.33 5.54
N ILE A 436 20.28 -17.23 6.02
CA ILE A 436 20.33 -17.70 7.42
C ILE A 436 21.61 -18.50 7.67
N ASP A 437 21.95 -19.43 6.78
CA ASP A 437 23.14 -20.27 6.88
C ASP A 437 24.43 -19.45 6.82
N TRP A 438 24.47 -18.44 5.95
CA TRP A 438 25.60 -17.52 5.85
C TRP A 438 25.77 -16.66 7.11
N ALA A 439 24.66 -16.20 7.70
CA ALA A 439 24.69 -15.44 8.94
C ALA A 439 25.20 -16.30 10.11
N LEU A 440 24.72 -17.55 10.23
CA LEU A 440 25.17 -18.48 11.27
C LEU A 440 26.67 -18.81 11.13
N LYS A 441 27.15 -19.13 9.92
CA LYS A 441 28.56 -19.44 9.67
C LYS A 441 29.52 -18.30 10.02
N ARG A 442 29.03 -17.06 10.09
CA ARG A 442 29.83 -15.88 10.44
C ARG A 442 29.94 -15.66 11.95
N GLU A 443 28.98 -16.15 12.74
CA GLU A 443 29.09 -16.12 14.21
C GLU A 443 30.03 -17.20 14.77
N GLU A 444 30.22 -18.29 14.02
CA GLU A 444 31.21 -19.35 14.32
C GLU A 444 32.65 -18.87 14.15
#